data_AF-A0A958V1Q6-F1
#
_entry.id   AF-A0A958V1Q6-F1
#
_cell.length_a   1.000
_cell.length_b   1.000
_cell.length_c   1.000
_cell.angle_alpha   90.00
_cell.angle_beta   90.00
_cell.angle_gamma   90.00
#
_symmetry.space_group_name_H-M   'P 1'
#
loop_
_entity.id
_entity.type
_entity.pdbx_description
1 polymer ?
#
loop_
_entity_poly.entity_id
_entity_poly.type
_entity_poly.pdbx_seq_one_letter_code
_entity_poly.pdbx_strand_id
1 'polypeptide(L)'
;MLFNSIDFAIFLPLVFILYWFVTNKNLKLQNFLIVISSYLFYGWWDWRFLSLILFSTLVDYSVGLGLAKQENQKKRKLLLWTSILVNLGFLGFFKYYNFFLDNFVTAFSFFGKNIQSSSLNIILPVGISFYTFQTLSYSIDVYRKKLEPTRKFIAFAAFVSFFPQLVAGPI
;
A
#
# COMPACT_ATOMS: atom_id res chain seq x y z
N MET A 1 14.49 -3.18 -2.34
CA MET A 1 15.85 -3.47 -1.83
C MET A 1 15.71 -4.39 -0.63
N LEU A 2 16.67 -5.26 -0.34
CA LEU A 2 16.66 -6.06 0.90
C LEU A 2 17.35 -5.29 2.03
N PHE A 3 16.89 -5.42 3.28
CA PHE A 3 17.44 -4.66 4.42
C PHE A 3 18.89 -5.00 4.75
N ASN A 4 19.26 -6.25 4.53
CA ASN A 4 20.61 -6.75 4.75
C ASN A 4 21.51 -6.61 3.51
N SER A 5 21.12 -5.82 2.50
CA SER A 5 21.96 -5.58 1.32
C SER A 5 22.81 -4.31 1.44
N ILE A 6 23.94 -4.32 0.72
CA ILE A 6 24.81 -3.14 0.59
C ILE A 6 24.03 -1.96 -0.02
N ASP A 7 23.11 -2.23 -0.96
CA ASP A 7 22.28 -1.20 -1.57
C ASP A 7 21.48 -0.43 -0.51
N PHE A 8 20.86 -1.15 0.44
CA PHE A 8 20.12 -0.51 1.53
C PHE A 8 21.04 0.26 2.49
N ALA A 9 22.22 -0.30 2.79
CA ALA A 9 23.22 0.34 3.65
C ALA A 9 23.72 1.68 3.08
N ILE A 10 23.74 1.84 1.75
CA ILE A 10 24.07 3.12 1.08
C ILE A 10 22.84 4.01 0.95
N PHE A 11 21.70 3.42 0.55
CA PHE A 11 20.46 4.13 0.30
C PHE A 11 19.95 4.88 1.54
N LEU A 12 19.95 4.24 2.72
CA LEU A 12 19.40 4.84 3.93
C LEU A 12 20.17 6.10 4.39
N PRO A 13 21.51 6.08 4.55
CA PRO A 13 22.28 7.29 4.85
C PRO A 13 22.12 8.38 3.79
N LEU A 14 22.05 8.02 2.51
CA LEU A 14 21.85 9.00 1.43
C LEU A 14 20.51 9.73 1.59
N VAL A 15 19.41 8.99 1.75
CA VAL A 15 18.07 9.57 1.95
C VAL A 15 18.04 10.41 3.24
N PHE A 16 18.67 9.93 4.31
CA PHE A 16 18.76 10.65 5.58
C PHE A 16 19.49 12.00 5.42
N ILE A 17 20.64 12.02 4.72
CA ILE A 17 21.40 13.25 4.47
C ILE A 17 20.57 14.22 3.61
N LEU A 18 19.94 13.75 2.53
CA LEU A 18 19.10 14.57 1.68
C LEU A 18 17.89 15.16 2.45
N TYR A 19 17.31 14.38 3.37
CA TYR A 19 16.18 14.82 4.18
C TYR A 19 16.57 15.95 5.14
N TRP A 20 17.68 15.81 5.85
CA TRP A 20 18.08 16.74 6.92
C TRP A 20 18.92 17.93 6.47
N PHE A 21 19.67 17.81 5.37
CA PHE A 21 20.58 18.86 4.92
C PHE A 21 20.09 19.57 3.65
N VAL A 22 19.43 18.85 2.73
CA VAL A 22 19.00 19.44 1.45
C VAL A 22 17.56 19.95 1.50
N THR A 23 16.63 19.15 2.02
CA THR A 23 15.19 19.48 2.00
C THR A 23 14.66 20.11 3.30
N ASN A 24 15.54 20.35 4.29
CA ASN A 24 15.17 20.65 5.68
C ASN A 24 14.24 21.85 5.91
N LYS A 25 14.27 22.84 5.01
CA LYS A 25 13.48 24.08 5.15
C LYS A 25 12.10 23.99 4.53
N ASN A 26 11.76 22.89 3.86
CA ASN A 26 10.52 22.79 3.09
C ASN A 26 9.87 21.41 3.25
N LEU A 27 8.82 21.37 4.07
CA LEU A 27 8.01 20.18 4.32
C LEU A 27 7.44 19.53 3.05
N LYS A 28 7.14 20.33 2.01
CA LYS A 28 6.67 19.77 0.72
C LYS A 28 7.79 18.99 0.03
N LEU A 29 9.01 19.53 0.03
CA LEU A 29 10.17 18.85 -0.54
C LEU A 29 10.56 17.62 0.28
N GLN A 30 10.45 17.68 1.61
CA GLN A 30 10.67 16.52 2.49
C GLN A 30 9.70 15.38 2.18
N ASN A 31 8.40 15.65 2.12
CA ASN A 31 7.41 14.62 1.77
C ASN A 31 7.60 14.10 0.35
N PHE A 32 7.98 14.97 -0.59
CA PHE A 32 8.26 14.56 -1.97
C PHE A 32 9.49 13.64 -2.06
N LEU A 33 10.57 13.98 -1.34
CA LEU A 33 11.75 13.14 -1.21
C LEU A 33 11.37 11.78 -0.63
N ILE A 34 10.59 11.75 0.46
CA ILE A 34 10.11 10.50 1.06
C ILE A 34 9.36 9.65 0.04
N VAL A 35 8.41 10.23 -0.71
CA VAL A 35 7.64 9.49 -1.72
C VAL A 35 8.56 8.90 -2.78
N ILE A 36 9.49 9.70 -3.32
CA ILE A 36 10.44 9.20 -4.33
C ILE A 36 11.31 8.09 -3.76
N SER A 37 11.93 8.31 -2.59
CA SER A 37 12.77 7.31 -1.94
C SER A 37 12.00 6.02 -1.68
N SER A 38 10.76 6.13 -1.19
CA SER A 38 9.88 4.99 -0.98
C SER A 38 9.58 4.22 -2.26
N TYR A 39 9.16 4.90 -3.32
CA TYR A 39 8.86 4.27 -4.60
C TYR A 39 10.11 3.65 -5.24
N LEU A 40 11.29 4.26 -5.08
CA LEU A 40 12.56 3.64 -5.48
C LEU A 40 12.83 2.38 -4.68
N PHE A 41 12.65 2.41 -3.36
CA PHE A 41 12.87 1.25 -2.48
C PHE A 41 12.00 0.04 -2.88
N TYR A 42 10.69 0.27 -3.12
CA TYR A 42 9.76 -0.76 -3.56
C TYR A 42 9.99 -1.19 -5.01
N GLY A 43 10.25 -0.23 -5.90
CA GLY A 43 10.49 -0.49 -7.32
C GLY A 43 11.72 -1.34 -7.56
N TRP A 44 12.71 -1.24 -6.67
CA TRP A 44 13.90 -2.09 -6.67
C TRP A 44 13.60 -3.56 -6.39
N TRP A 45 12.49 -3.85 -5.71
CA TRP A 45 12.04 -5.23 -5.52
C TRP A 45 11.28 -5.69 -6.76
N ASP A 46 10.21 -4.98 -7.13
CA ASP A 46 9.51 -5.18 -8.39
C ASP A 46 8.60 -3.97 -8.69
N TRP A 47 8.92 -3.27 -9.77
CA TRP A 47 8.24 -2.07 -10.25
C TRP A 47 6.74 -2.25 -10.53
N ARG A 48 6.29 -3.47 -10.85
CA ARG A 48 4.87 -3.74 -11.18
C ARG A 48 3.96 -3.42 -10.01
N PHE A 49 4.43 -3.63 -8.78
CA PHE A 49 3.63 -3.43 -7.57
C PHE A 49 3.59 -1.98 -7.10
N LEU A 50 4.37 -1.07 -7.71
CA LEU A 50 4.21 0.37 -7.50
C LEU A 50 2.82 0.84 -7.92
N SER A 51 2.24 0.21 -8.94
CA SER A 51 0.87 0.49 -9.39
C SER A 51 -0.16 0.19 -8.30
N LEU A 52 0.04 -0.86 -7.50
CA LEU A 52 -0.85 -1.22 -6.39
C LEU A 52 -0.78 -0.19 -5.26
N ILE A 53 0.43 0.21 -4.86
CA ILE A 53 0.61 1.24 -3.82
C ILE A 53 -0.03 2.55 -4.28
N LEU A 54 0.22 2.96 -5.52
CA LEU A 54 -0.37 4.17 -6.08
C LEU A 54 -1.90 4.08 -6.14
N PHE A 55 -2.44 2.95 -6.60
CA PHE A 55 -3.89 2.76 -6.68
C PHE A 55 -4.55 2.79 -5.30
N SER A 56 -4.03 2.05 -4.31
CA SER A 56 -4.53 2.08 -2.93
C SER A 56 -4.46 3.51 -2.36
N THR A 57 -3.34 4.20 -2.58
CA THR A 57 -3.18 5.61 -2.19
C THR A 57 -4.25 6.52 -2.82
N LEU A 58 -4.52 6.37 -4.12
CA LEU A 58 -5.53 7.20 -4.82
C LEU A 58 -6.95 6.93 -4.32
N VAL A 59 -7.29 5.65 -4.12
CA VAL A 59 -8.61 5.25 -3.61
C VAL A 59 -8.83 5.81 -2.22
N ASP A 60 -7.91 5.56 -1.28
CA ASP A 60 -8.11 5.96 0.12
C ASP A 60 -7.99 7.47 0.33
N TYR A 61 -7.17 8.16 -0.47
CA TYR A 61 -7.16 9.62 -0.50
C TYR A 61 -8.51 10.19 -0.94
N SER A 62 -9.07 9.64 -2.02
CA SER A 62 -10.36 10.07 -2.57
C SER A 62 -11.51 9.75 -1.62
N VAL A 63 -11.50 8.56 -1.00
CA VAL A 63 -12.47 8.15 0.02
C VAL A 63 -12.39 9.08 1.23
N GLY A 64 -11.19 9.37 1.74
CA GLY A 64 -11.00 10.29 2.86
C GLY A 64 -11.59 11.67 2.58
N LEU A 65 -11.28 12.27 1.42
CA LEU A 65 -11.86 13.55 1.02
C LEU A 65 -13.37 13.48 0.80
N GLY A 66 -13.88 12.39 0.22
CA GLY A 66 -15.31 12.15 0.04
C GLY A 66 -16.04 12.06 1.38
N LEU A 67 -15.45 11.38 2.36
CA LEU A 67 -15.99 11.26 3.71
C LEU A 67 -16.06 12.61 4.42
N ALA A 68 -15.10 13.52 4.23
CA ALA A 68 -15.20 14.87 4.80
C ALA A 68 -16.36 15.70 4.21
N LYS A 69 -16.69 15.50 2.93
CA LYS A 69 -17.72 16.30 2.23
C LYS A 69 -19.14 15.76 2.40
N GLN A 70 -19.31 14.53 2.84
CA GLN A 70 -20.62 13.86 2.91
C GLN A 70 -21.15 13.82 4.34
N GLU A 71 -22.34 14.37 4.54
CA GLU A 71 -23.08 14.27 5.81
C GLU A 71 -24.05 13.07 5.84
N ASN A 72 -24.53 12.65 4.66
CA ASN A 72 -25.44 11.52 4.55
C ASN A 72 -24.75 10.20 4.95
N GLN A 73 -25.25 9.58 6.03
CA GLN A 73 -24.68 8.36 6.61
C GLN A 73 -24.63 7.19 5.63
N LYS A 74 -25.61 7.02 4.74
CA LYS A 74 -25.60 5.93 3.74
C LYS A 74 -24.45 6.11 2.75
N LYS A 75 -24.24 7.33 2.25
CA LYS A 75 -23.13 7.65 1.32
C LYS A 75 -21.77 7.51 2.00
N ARG A 76 -21.65 7.97 3.26
CA ARG A 76 -20.42 7.77 4.05
C ARG A 76 -20.11 6.28 4.23
N LYS A 77 -21.11 5.47 4.55
CA LYS A 77 -20.96 4.02 4.73
C LYS A 77 -20.53 3.35 3.41
N LEU A 78 -21.10 3.76 2.27
CA LEU A 78 -20.68 3.26 0.96
C LEU A 78 -19.20 3.57 0.69
N LEU A 79 -18.75 4.81 0.91
CA LEU A 79 -17.36 5.22 0.74
C LEU A 79 -16.39 4.40 1.61
N LEU A 80 -16.76 4.18 2.88
CA LEU A 80 -15.98 3.34 3.78
C LEU A 80 -15.89 1.89 3.25
N TRP A 81 -17.02 1.31 2.84
CA TRP A 81 -17.02 -0.05 2.27
C TRP A 81 -16.18 -0.15 0.99
N THR A 82 -16.15 0.90 0.15
CA THR A 82 -15.25 0.93 -1.01
C THR A 82 -13.79 0.81 -0.59
N SER A 83 -13.33 1.59 0.40
CA SER A 83 -11.97 1.48 0.94
C SER A 83 -11.70 0.09 1.53
N ILE A 84 -12.62 -0.43 2.34
CA ILE A 84 -12.50 -1.76 2.97
C ILE A 84 -12.37 -2.86 1.92
N LEU A 85 -13.27 -2.89 0.94
CA LEU A 85 -13.30 -3.93 -0.08
C LEU A 85 -12.09 -3.88 -1.01
N VAL A 86 -11.61 -2.69 -1.38
CA VAL A 86 -10.42 -2.55 -2.22
C VAL A 86 -9.16 -3.03 -1.48
N ASN A 87 -8.94 -2.55 -0.27
CA ASN A 87 -7.75 -2.87 0.52
C ASN A 87 -7.73 -4.36 0.92
N LEU A 88 -8.82 -4.87 1.50
CA LEU A 88 -8.91 -6.29 1.85
C LEU A 88 -8.99 -7.18 0.61
N GLY A 89 -9.54 -6.69 -0.49
CA GLY A 89 -9.56 -7.39 -1.78
C GLY A 89 -8.15 -7.63 -2.31
N PHE A 90 -7.28 -6.61 -2.32
CA PHE A 90 -5.88 -6.82 -2.71
C PHE A 90 -5.12 -7.70 -1.73
N LEU A 91 -5.26 -7.45 -0.43
CA LEU A 91 -4.58 -8.28 0.57
C LEU A 91 -5.01 -9.74 0.47
N GLY A 92 -6.31 -9.99 0.32
CA GLY A 92 -6.88 -11.32 0.13
C GLY A 92 -6.42 -11.97 -1.17
N PHE A 93 -6.47 -11.23 -2.28
CA PHE A 93 -5.99 -11.72 -3.58
C PHE A 93 -4.53 -12.14 -3.48
N PHE A 94 -3.60 -11.25 -3.14
CA PHE A 94 -2.17 -11.58 -3.15
C PHE A 94 -1.78 -12.62 -2.11
N LYS A 95 -2.43 -12.64 -0.94
CA LYS A 95 -2.08 -13.59 0.13
C LYS A 95 -2.61 -15.01 -0.14
N TYR A 96 -3.78 -15.14 -0.76
CA TYR A 96 -4.44 -16.43 -0.94
C TYR A 96 -4.48 -16.90 -2.40
N TYR A 97 -3.97 -16.14 -3.37
CA TYR A 97 -4.02 -16.49 -4.80
C TYR A 97 -3.47 -17.90 -5.08
N ASN A 98 -2.26 -18.18 -4.61
CA ASN A 98 -1.62 -19.48 -4.85
C ASN A 98 -2.42 -20.61 -4.18
N PHE A 99 -2.93 -20.41 -2.96
CA PHE A 99 -3.82 -21.36 -2.30
C PHE A 99 -5.10 -21.63 -3.11
N PHE A 100 -5.75 -20.58 -3.62
CA PHE A 100 -6.95 -20.75 -4.44
C PHE A 100 -6.65 -21.47 -5.76
N LEU A 101 -5.53 -21.17 -6.41
CA LEU A 101 -5.10 -21.89 -7.61
C LEU A 101 -4.84 -23.37 -7.34
N ASP A 102 -4.10 -23.69 -6.27
CA ASP A 102 -3.76 -25.08 -5.95
C ASP A 102 -5.02 -25.92 -5.65
N ASN A 103 -5.97 -25.35 -4.90
CA ASN A 103 -7.27 -26.00 -4.65
C ASN A 103 -8.12 -26.14 -5.92
N PHE A 104 -8.12 -25.13 -6.79
CA PHE A 104 -8.84 -25.18 -8.05
C PHE A 104 -8.28 -26.26 -8.98
N VAL A 105 -6.96 -26.35 -9.12
CA VAL A 105 -6.29 -27.40 -9.90
C VAL A 105 -6.62 -28.78 -9.32
N THR A 106 -6.54 -28.94 -8.00
CA THR A 106 -6.85 -30.20 -7.30
C THR A 106 -8.31 -30.64 -7.50
N ALA A 107 -9.24 -29.69 -7.40
CA ALA A 107 -10.67 -29.95 -7.60
C ALA A 107 -10.95 -30.39 -9.05
N PHE A 108 -10.33 -29.76 -10.05
CA PHE A 108 -10.55 -30.10 -11.46
C PHE A 108 -9.77 -31.33 -11.93
N SER A 109 -8.62 -31.65 -11.33
CA SER A 109 -7.94 -32.93 -11.56
C SER A 109 -8.77 -34.11 -11.07
N PHE A 110 -9.56 -33.92 -10.00
CA PHE A 110 -10.54 -34.92 -9.55
C PHE A 110 -11.65 -35.20 -10.58
N PHE A 111 -12.00 -34.21 -11.41
CA PHE A 111 -12.93 -34.36 -12.53
C PHE A 111 -12.28 -34.88 -13.83
N GLY A 112 -11.03 -35.38 -13.78
CA GLY A 112 -10.38 -36.06 -14.90
C GLY A 112 -9.75 -35.16 -15.95
N LYS A 113 -9.70 -33.84 -15.74
CA LYS A 113 -8.91 -32.92 -16.58
C LYS A 113 -7.60 -32.56 -15.87
N ASN A 114 -6.48 -33.04 -16.41
CA ASN A 114 -5.15 -32.57 -16.03
C ASN A 114 -4.97 -31.14 -16.55
N ILE A 115 -5.40 -30.16 -15.76
CA ILE A 115 -5.06 -28.76 -16.01
C ILE A 115 -3.60 -28.60 -15.64
N GLN A 116 -2.72 -28.56 -16.64
CA GLN A 116 -1.35 -28.09 -16.46
C GLN A 116 -1.43 -26.62 -16.04
N SER A 117 -1.33 -26.37 -14.73
CA SER A 117 -1.19 -25.00 -14.26
C SER A 117 0.20 -24.54 -14.65
N SER A 118 0.29 -23.59 -15.58
CA SER A 118 1.41 -22.65 -15.52
C SER A 118 1.20 -21.91 -14.21
N SER A 119 1.82 -22.39 -13.13
CA SER A 119 1.76 -21.75 -11.83
C SER A 119 2.36 -20.36 -11.98
N LEU A 120 1.50 -19.38 -12.20
CA LEU A 120 1.80 -18.00 -11.91
C LEU A 120 1.96 -17.95 -10.39
N ASN A 121 3.15 -18.32 -9.90
CA ASN A 121 3.56 -18.12 -8.51
C ASN A 121 3.57 -16.62 -8.29
N ILE A 122 2.41 -16.06 -7.94
CA ILE A 122 2.29 -14.63 -7.67
C ILE A 122 3.10 -14.38 -6.41
N ILE A 123 4.15 -13.58 -6.59
CA ILE A 123 5.03 -13.18 -5.50
C ILE A 123 4.28 -12.13 -4.67
N LEU A 124 4.23 -12.33 -3.36
CA LEU A 124 3.56 -11.41 -2.44
C LEU A 124 4.30 -10.06 -2.43
N PRO A 125 3.62 -8.93 -2.70
CA PRO A 125 4.27 -7.63 -2.68
C PRO A 125 4.82 -7.29 -1.30
N VAL A 126 6.07 -6.86 -1.25
CA VAL A 126 6.70 -6.43 0.01
C VAL A 126 5.87 -5.29 0.61
N GLY A 127 5.44 -5.48 1.85
CA GLY A 127 4.74 -4.45 2.60
C GLY A 127 3.23 -4.36 2.36
N ILE A 128 2.63 -5.25 1.54
CA ILE A 128 1.19 -5.19 1.24
C ILE A 128 0.30 -5.07 2.46
N SER A 129 0.56 -5.86 3.50
CA SER A 129 -0.21 -5.82 4.74
C SER A 129 -0.14 -4.44 5.41
N PHE A 130 1.03 -3.84 5.48
CA PHE A 130 1.24 -2.59 6.22
C PHE A 130 0.52 -1.42 5.56
N TYR A 131 0.77 -1.16 4.27
CA TYR A 131 0.09 -0.03 3.61
C TYR A 131 -1.43 -0.27 3.56
N THR A 132 -1.88 -1.52 3.46
CA THR A 132 -3.31 -1.88 3.52
C THR A 132 -3.92 -1.52 4.88
N PHE A 133 -3.30 -1.95 5.99
CA PHE A 133 -3.84 -1.64 7.32
C PHE A 133 -3.72 -0.14 7.64
N GLN A 134 -2.67 0.50 7.16
CA GLN A 134 -2.45 1.93 7.36
C GLN A 134 -3.50 2.78 6.64
N THR A 135 -3.85 2.47 5.40
CA THR A 135 -4.91 3.17 4.67
C THR A 135 -6.31 2.84 5.20
N LEU A 136 -6.54 1.60 5.64
CA LEU A 136 -7.78 1.21 6.32
C LEU A 136 -7.98 1.97 7.63
N SER A 137 -6.95 2.04 8.48
CA SER A 137 -7.01 2.81 9.73
C SER A 137 -7.36 4.28 9.45
N TYR A 138 -6.70 4.88 8.45
CA TYR A 138 -7.03 6.23 8.00
C TYR A 138 -8.49 6.39 7.58
N SER A 139 -9.01 5.53 6.70
CA SER A 139 -10.39 5.66 6.19
C SER A 139 -11.43 5.41 7.28
N ILE A 140 -11.18 4.47 8.20
CA ILE A 140 -12.02 4.19 9.36
C ILE A 140 -12.03 5.37 10.33
N ASP A 141 -10.88 5.95 10.64
CA ASP A 141 -10.80 7.07 11.59
C ASP A 141 -11.42 8.35 11.02
N VAL A 142 -11.26 8.60 9.72
CA VAL A 142 -11.97 9.69 9.02
C VAL A 142 -13.48 9.43 9.02
N TYR A 143 -13.93 8.20 8.78
CA TYR A 143 -15.35 7.85 8.84
C TYR A 143 -15.93 8.08 10.25
N ARG A 144 -15.18 7.70 11.29
CA ARG A 144 -15.52 7.87 12.71
C ARG A 144 -15.34 9.30 13.22
N LYS A 145 -14.92 10.25 12.37
CA LYS A 145 -14.63 11.65 12.72
C LYS A 145 -13.58 11.80 13.84
N LYS A 146 -12.65 10.83 13.95
CA LYS A 146 -11.50 10.91 14.86
C LYS A 146 -10.32 11.65 14.22
N LEU A 147 -10.31 11.73 12.90
CA LEU A 147 -9.25 12.34 12.11
C LEU A 147 -9.88 13.19 11.00
N GLU A 148 -9.34 14.38 10.74
CA GLU A 148 -9.64 15.14 9.53
C GLU A 148 -8.78 14.65 8.35
N PRO A 149 -9.35 14.41 7.16
CA PRO A 149 -8.58 13.91 6.03
C PRO A 149 -7.62 14.99 5.51
N THR A 150 -6.41 14.57 5.14
CA THR A 150 -5.42 15.47 4.56
C THR A 150 -5.83 15.91 3.17
N ARG A 151 -5.63 17.20 2.86
CA ARG A 151 -5.86 17.78 1.52
C ARG A 151 -4.59 17.81 0.65
N LYS A 152 -3.47 17.34 1.18
CA LYS A 152 -2.17 17.34 0.51
C LYS A 152 -1.85 15.91 0.06
N PHE A 153 -2.08 15.62 -1.23
CA PHE A 153 -1.86 14.29 -1.80
C PHE A 153 -0.44 13.75 -1.52
N ILE A 154 0.60 14.57 -1.71
CA ILE A 154 1.99 14.15 -1.47
C ILE A 154 2.25 13.77 0.01
N ALA A 155 1.60 14.46 0.95
CA ALA A 155 1.71 14.09 2.37
C ALA A 155 1.01 12.76 2.66
N PHE A 156 -0.14 12.52 2.04
CA PHE A 156 -0.84 11.23 2.14
C PHE A 156 -0.03 10.09 1.51
N ALA A 157 0.51 10.31 0.31
CA ALA A 157 1.36 9.33 -0.37
C ALA A 157 2.64 9.04 0.44
N ALA A 158 3.26 10.06 1.05
CA ALA A 158 4.41 9.87 1.94
C ALA A 158 4.06 9.01 3.15
N PHE A 159 2.89 9.24 3.76
CA PHE A 159 2.38 8.41 4.86
C PHE A 159 2.18 6.95 4.42
N VAL A 160 1.44 6.71 3.34
CA VAL A 160 1.11 5.35 2.87
C VAL A 160 2.34 4.57 2.41
N SER A 161 3.28 5.25 1.76
CA SER A 161 4.43 4.59 1.14
C SER A 161 5.68 4.60 2.03
N PHE A 162 5.66 5.06 3.28
CA PHE A 162 6.89 5.29 4.04
C PHE A 162 7.73 4.01 4.23
N PHE A 163 8.85 3.90 3.49
CA PHE A 163 9.63 2.67 3.40
C PHE A 163 10.25 2.16 4.72
N PRO A 164 10.64 3.03 5.69
CA PRO A 164 11.19 2.55 6.95
C PRO A 164 10.16 1.81 7.82
N GLN A 165 8.89 2.20 7.75
CA GLN A 165 7.84 1.66 8.62
C GLN A 165 7.34 0.30 8.12
N LEU A 166 7.37 0.09 6.81
CA LEU A 166 6.64 -0.98 6.13
C LEU A 166 7.27 -2.39 6.26
N VAL A 167 8.39 -2.53 6.96
CA VAL A 167 9.08 -3.82 7.10
C VAL A 167 9.32 -4.24 8.56
N ALA A 168 9.11 -3.32 9.53
CA ALA A 168 9.30 -3.63 10.95
C ALA A 168 8.56 -2.70 11.95
N GLY A 169 7.74 -1.74 11.51
CA GLY A 169 7.05 -0.82 12.42
C GLY A 169 5.81 -1.44 13.08
N PRO A 170 5.49 -1.13 14.35
CA PRO A 170 4.17 -1.45 14.89
C PRO A 170 3.08 -0.72 14.08
N ILE A 171 1.93 -1.39 13.93
CA ILE A 171 0.73 -0.86 13.26
C ILE A 171 0.14 0.28 14.08
#